data_AF-B6DT54-F1
#
_entry.id   AF-B6DT54-F1
#
_cell.length_a   1.000
_cell.length_b   1.000
_cell.length_c   1.000
_cell.angle_alpha   90.00
_cell.angle_beta   90.00
_cell.angle_gamma   90.00
#
_symmetry.space_group_name_H-M   'P 1'
#
loop_
_entity.id
_entity.type
_entity.pdbx_description
1 polymer ?
#
loop_
_entity_poly.entity_id
_entity_poly.type
_entity_poly.pdbx_seq_one_letter_code
_entity_poly.pdbx_strand_id
1 'polypeptide(L)'
;GCTSGIDEASRGLAHYVREHAFPDEYDYQQQEIGAPANFLADWLQSSGPAYVISTACTSSARALMSAQRLLDLGLCDAVLCGGVDSLCKLPLNGFSALEAVSEQRCNPFSANRNGINIGEAAVLFLMSKSAGDGPAIALLGSGASSDAHHISAPEPTGRGALQAMRKALSRAALQPSQIGYLNLHGTATQHNDAMESLAVSALFPDGVPCSSTKPMTGHSLGAIG
;
A
#
# COMPACT_ATOMS: atom_id res chain seq x y z
N GLY A 1 -0.98 -6.04 2.13
CA GLY A 1 -0.01 -6.56 1.15
C GLY A 1 0.98 -7.25 2.02
N CYS A 2 1.17 -8.53 1.76
CA CYS A 2 2.12 -9.29 2.50
C CYS A 2 2.58 -10.43 1.62
N THR A 3 3.87 -10.46 1.33
CA THR A 3 4.56 -11.59 0.74
C THR A 3 4.99 -12.62 1.79
N SER A 4 4.31 -12.67 2.95
CA SER A 4 4.68 -13.48 4.12
C SER A 4 5.12 -14.87 3.73
N GLY A 5 6.36 -15.21 4.06
CA GLY A 5 6.90 -16.55 3.88
C GLY A 5 6.89 -17.07 2.44
N ILE A 6 6.64 -16.25 1.41
CA ILE A 6 6.51 -16.75 0.02
C ILE A 6 7.86 -17.26 -0.50
N ASP A 7 8.98 -16.65 -0.10
CA ASP A 7 10.30 -17.13 -0.50
C ASP A 7 10.65 -18.44 0.23
N GLU A 8 10.41 -18.48 1.53
CA GLU A 8 10.55 -19.67 2.38
C GLU A 8 9.66 -20.82 1.88
N ALA A 9 8.42 -20.54 1.50
CA ALA A 9 7.48 -21.48 0.89
C ALA A 9 8.02 -22.04 -0.42
N SER A 10 8.52 -21.16 -1.28
CA SER A 10 9.05 -21.52 -2.59
C SER A 10 10.27 -22.44 -2.45
N ARG A 11 11.14 -22.15 -1.48
CA ARG A 11 12.29 -23.01 -1.13
C ARG A 11 11.84 -24.35 -0.55
N GLY A 12 10.89 -24.34 0.39
CA GLY A 12 10.33 -25.54 1.01
C GLY A 12 9.67 -26.47 0.00
N LEU A 13 8.87 -25.91 -0.92
CA LEU A 13 8.24 -26.68 -1.99
C LEU A 13 9.26 -27.24 -2.99
N ALA A 14 10.28 -26.45 -3.36
CA ALA A 14 11.36 -26.93 -4.22
C ALA A 14 12.15 -28.06 -3.57
N HIS A 15 12.33 -28.04 -2.25
CA HIS A 15 12.91 -29.14 -1.49
C HIS A 15 11.99 -30.37 -1.50
N TYR A 16 10.70 -30.19 -1.21
CA TYR A 16 9.71 -31.27 -1.24
C TYR A 16 9.62 -31.97 -2.60
N VAL A 17 9.69 -31.23 -3.70
CA VAL A 17 9.69 -31.80 -5.07
C VAL A 17 10.92 -32.69 -5.32
N ARG A 18 12.06 -32.40 -4.68
CA ARG A 18 13.29 -33.20 -4.83
C ARG A 18 13.37 -34.36 -3.85
N GLU A 19 13.03 -34.12 -2.59
CA GLU A 19 13.31 -35.03 -1.47
C GLU A 19 12.06 -35.75 -0.95
N HIS A 20 10.86 -35.41 -1.45
CA HIS A 20 9.56 -35.89 -0.96
C HIS A 20 9.31 -35.66 0.54
N ALA A 21 10.03 -34.69 1.13
CA ALA A 21 9.90 -34.24 2.51
C ALA A 21 10.15 -32.73 2.58
N PHE A 22 9.47 -32.06 3.51
CA PHE A 22 9.77 -30.66 3.83
C PHE A 22 10.99 -30.58 4.75
N PRO A 23 11.77 -29.47 4.69
CA PRO A 23 12.81 -29.19 5.68
C PRO A 23 12.25 -29.15 7.11
N ASP A 24 13.03 -29.55 8.11
CA ASP A 24 12.63 -29.53 9.53
C ASP A 24 12.22 -28.11 10.02
N GLU A 25 12.81 -27.10 9.42
CA GLU A 25 12.57 -25.67 9.66
C GLU A 25 11.35 -25.08 8.91
N TYR A 26 10.66 -25.89 8.09
CA TYR A 26 9.48 -25.45 7.37
C TYR A 26 8.26 -25.33 8.29
N ASP A 27 7.73 -24.12 8.38
CA ASP A 27 6.49 -23.83 9.09
C ASP A 27 5.48 -23.20 8.13
N TYR A 28 4.34 -23.88 7.96
CA TYR A 28 3.26 -23.40 7.11
C TYR A 28 2.63 -22.11 7.64
N GLN A 29 2.60 -21.92 8.96
CA GLN A 29 1.96 -20.74 9.56
C GLN A 29 2.63 -19.44 9.13
N GLN A 30 3.93 -19.47 8.81
CA GLN A 30 4.68 -18.31 8.33
C GLN A 30 4.22 -17.81 6.95
N GLN A 31 3.47 -18.64 6.19
CA GLN A 31 2.94 -18.30 4.87
C GLN A 31 1.51 -17.77 4.94
N GLU A 32 0.85 -17.90 6.08
CA GLU A 32 -0.49 -17.41 6.24
C GLU A 32 -0.49 -15.89 6.13
N ILE A 33 -1.46 -15.35 5.40
CA ILE A 33 -1.56 -13.91 5.18
C ILE A 33 -1.65 -13.12 6.49
N GLY A 34 -2.16 -13.74 7.56
CA GLY A 34 -2.28 -13.16 8.90
C GLY A 34 -1.02 -13.26 9.76
N ALA A 35 0.00 -14.02 9.34
CA ALA A 35 1.16 -14.34 10.16
C ALA A 35 1.87 -13.11 10.76
N PRO A 36 2.12 -12.02 10.01
CA PRO A 36 2.80 -10.85 10.59
C PRO A 36 1.97 -10.16 11.68
N ALA A 37 0.63 -10.09 11.50
CA ALA A 37 -0.23 -9.46 12.49
C ALA A 37 -0.33 -10.30 13.76
N ASN A 38 -0.45 -11.63 13.62
CA ASN A 38 -0.47 -12.56 14.75
C ASN A 38 0.86 -12.53 15.51
N PHE A 39 1.99 -12.57 14.79
CA PHE A 39 3.31 -12.46 15.38
C PHE A 39 3.47 -11.18 16.22
N LEU A 40 3.08 -10.02 15.67
CA LEU A 40 3.16 -8.77 16.41
C LEU A 40 2.22 -8.75 17.62
N ALA A 41 1.02 -9.32 17.50
CA ALA A 41 0.08 -9.39 18.61
C ALA A 41 0.61 -10.25 19.76
N ASP A 42 1.18 -11.42 19.45
CA ASP A 42 1.80 -12.31 20.43
C ASP A 42 3.03 -11.68 21.07
N TRP A 43 3.91 -11.08 20.26
CA TRP A 43 5.14 -10.45 20.72
C TRP A 43 4.88 -9.25 21.63
N LEU A 44 3.88 -8.43 21.30
CA LEU A 44 3.46 -7.28 22.10
C LEU A 44 2.49 -7.64 23.24
N GLN A 45 2.05 -8.90 23.30
CA GLN A 45 1.03 -9.38 24.23
C GLN A 45 -0.27 -8.55 24.17
N SER A 46 -0.67 -8.14 22.96
CA SER A 46 -1.87 -7.34 22.75
C SER A 46 -3.11 -8.22 22.67
N SER A 47 -4.20 -7.83 23.32
CA SER A 47 -5.47 -8.57 23.30
C SER A 47 -6.50 -8.04 22.28
N GLY A 48 -6.13 -7.03 21.49
CA GLY A 48 -6.99 -6.42 20.48
C GLY A 48 -7.09 -7.25 19.19
N PRO A 49 -7.89 -6.80 18.21
CA PRO A 49 -7.96 -7.44 16.90
C PRO A 49 -6.60 -7.46 16.18
N ALA A 50 -6.23 -8.61 15.64
CA ALA A 50 -5.03 -8.80 14.82
C ALA A 50 -5.42 -9.38 13.46
N TYR A 51 -5.14 -8.65 12.38
CA TYR A 51 -5.46 -9.09 11.02
C TYR A 51 -4.64 -8.34 9.97
N VAL A 52 -4.56 -8.93 8.77
CA VAL A 52 -3.91 -8.36 7.61
C VAL A 52 -4.95 -8.00 6.54
N ILE A 53 -4.79 -6.82 5.94
CA ILE A 53 -5.58 -6.38 4.79
C ILE A 53 -4.73 -6.52 3.52
N SER A 54 -5.31 -7.16 2.51
CA SER A 54 -4.69 -7.27 1.17
C SER A 54 -5.62 -6.71 0.11
N THR A 55 -5.26 -5.52 -0.37
CA THR A 55 -5.90 -4.83 -1.50
C THR A 55 -4.84 -4.38 -2.51
N ALA A 56 -3.85 -5.25 -2.75
CA ALA A 56 -2.66 -4.97 -3.55
C ALA A 56 -1.94 -3.68 -3.08
N CYS A 57 -1.59 -2.77 -4.00
CA CYS A 57 -0.84 -1.54 -3.73
C CYS A 57 -1.54 -0.54 -2.80
N THR A 58 -2.81 -0.77 -2.43
CA THR A 58 -3.55 0.12 -1.51
C THR A 58 -3.62 -0.41 -0.08
N SER A 59 -2.92 -1.51 0.21
CA SER A 59 -3.10 -2.24 1.46
C SER A 59 -2.73 -1.44 2.71
N SER A 60 -1.57 -0.76 2.75
CA SER A 60 -1.18 0.05 3.91
C SER A 60 -2.15 1.20 4.16
N ALA A 61 -2.59 1.88 3.10
CA ALA A 61 -3.62 2.91 3.20
C ALA A 61 -4.93 2.36 3.77
N ARG A 62 -5.33 1.14 3.37
CA ARG A 62 -6.50 0.45 3.97
C ARG A 62 -6.27 0.06 5.42
N ALA A 63 -5.05 -0.33 5.80
CA ALA A 63 -4.69 -0.60 7.19
C ALA A 63 -4.84 0.66 8.06
N LEU A 64 -4.35 1.81 7.59
CA LEU A 64 -4.53 3.11 8.26
C LEU A 64 -6.01 3.48 8.40
N MET A 65 -6.80 3.31 7.34
CA MET A 65 -8.27 3.51 7.38
C MET A 65 -8.96 2.61 8.41
N SER A 66 -8.52 1.35 8.48
CA SER A 66 -9.08 0.37 9.41
C SER A 66 -8.73 0.71 10.84
N ALA A 67 -7.48 1.11 11.10
CA ALA A 67 -7.02 1.60 12.40
C ALA A 67 -7.83 2.80 12.88
N GLN A 68 -8.01 3.82 12.03
CA GLN A 68 -8.84 4.98 12.38
C GLN A 68 -10.26 4.55 12.75
N ARG A 69 -10.85 3.58 12.03
CA ARG A 69 -12.21 3.11 12.33
C ARG A 69 -12.31 2.32 13.64
N LEU A 70 -11.31 1.49 13.97
CA LEU A 70 -11.27 0.79 15.26
C LEU A 70 -11.21 1.78 16.43
N LEU A 71 -10.38 2.83 16.30
CA LEU A 71 -10.29 3.91 17.28
C LEU A 71 -11.61 4.66 17.37
N ASP A 72 -12.18 5.12 16.25
CA ASP A 72 -13.43 5.87 16.20
C ASP A 72 -14.58 5.12 16.91
N LEU A 73 -14.67 3.80 16.70
CA LEU A 73 -15.68 2.93 17.33
C LEU A 73 -15.40 2.62 18.80
N GLY A 74 -14.25 3.00 19.34
CA GLY A 74 -13.85 2.71 20.72
C GLY A 74 -13.54 1.23 20.94
N LEU A 75 -13.19 0.49 19.89
CA LEU A 75 -12.80 -0.92 19.99
C LEU A 75 -11.33 -1.09 20.41
N CYS A 76 -10.51 -0.07 20.17
CA CYS A 76 -9.11 -0.01 20.60
C CYS A 76 -8.79 1.39 21.13
N ASP A 77 -7.85 1.47 22.08
CA ASP A 77 -7.29 2.74 22.55
C ASP A 77 -6.07 3.19 21.73
N ALA A 78 -5.33 2.21 21.20
CA ALA A 78 -4.23 2.39 20.26
C ALA A 78 -4.21 1.23 19.25
N VAL A 79 -3.71 1.49 18.05
CA VAL A 79 -3.62 0.50 16.97
C VAL A 79 -2.24 0.59 16.31
N LEU A 80 -1.52 -0.54 16.27
CA LEU A 80 -0.34 -0.69 15.42
C LEU A 80 -0.82 -1.00 13.99
N CYS A 81 -0.43 -0.18 13.02
CA CYS A 81 -0.89 -0.31 11.64
C CYS A 81 0.18 0.08 10.64
N GLY A 82 0.13 -0.47 9.43
CA GLY A 82 1.14 -0.20 8.41
C GLY A 82 1.12 -1.24 7.30
N GLY A 83 2.27 -1.48 6.68
CA GLY A 83 2.42 -2.45 5.62
C GLY A 83 3.84 -3.00 5.55
N VAL A 84 3.96 -4.24 5.10
CA VAL A 84 5.23 -4.92 4.88
C VAL A 84 5.16 -5.72 3.58
N ASP A 85 6.13 -5.53 2.72
CA ASP A 85 6.33 -6.36 1.54
C ASP A 85 7.82 -6.48 1.26
N SER A 86 8.29 -7.72 1.13
CA SER A 86 9.65 -8.08 0.74
C SER A 86 9.71 -8.45 -0.73
N LEU A 87 10.87 -8.23 -1.36
CA LEU A 87 11.10 -8.68 -2.74
C LEU A 87 11.17 -10.22 -2.78
N CYS A 88 10.26 -10.83 -3.54
CA CYS A 88 10.35 -12.24 -3.88
C CYS A 88 10.03 -12.45 -5.36
N LYS A 89 10.30 -13.66 -5.88
CA LYS A 89 10.17 -13.95 -7.33
C LYS A 89 8.75 -13.75 -7.85
N LEU A 90 7.74 -14.01 -7.02
CA LEU A 90 6.33 -13.94 -7.41
C LEU A 90 5.87 -12.53 -7.83
N PRO A 91 6.01 -11.48 -6.99
CA PRO A 91 5.65 -10.12 -7.39
C PRO A 91 6.51 -9.60 -8.55
N LEU A 92 7.81 -9.92 -8.60
CA LEU A 92 8.65 -9.53 -9.73
C LEU A 92 8.14 -10.12 -11.05
N ASN A 93 7.87 -11.42 -11.09
CA ASN A 93 7.35 -12.09 -12.28
C ASN A 93 5.95 -11.59 -12.65
N GLY A 94 5.09 -11.33 -11.66
CA GLY A 94 3.75 -10.80 -11.89
C GLY A 94 3.76 -9.42 -12.56
N PHE A 95 4.59 -8.50 -12.07
CA PHE A 95 4.71 -7.17 -12.66
C PHE A 95 5.45 -7.18 -14.00
N SER A 96 6.44 -8.06 -14.20
CA SER A 96 7.05 -8.26 -15.52
C SER A 96 6.07 -8.80 -16.54
N ALA A 97 5.20 -9.75 -16.16
CA ALA A 97 4.17 -10.28 -17.06
C ALA A 97 3.10 -9.24 -17.44
N LEU A 98 2.93 -8.20 -16.62
CA LEU A 98 2.06 -7.06 -16.90
C LEU A 98 2.78 -5.95 -17.70
N GLU A 99 4.04 -6.17 -18.10
CA GLU A 99 4.89 -5.19 -18.79
C GLU A 99 4.98 -3.84 -18.06
N ALA A 100 4.86 -3.88 -16.73
CA ALA A 100 4.80 -2.68 -15.90
C ALA A 100 6.17 -2.26 -15.35
N VAL A 101 7.18 -3.14 -15.41
CA VAL A 101 8.52 -2.94 -14.82
C VAL A 101 9.44 -2.23 -15.81
N SER A 102 10.29 -1.33 -15.29
CA SER A 102 11.36 -0.67 -16.04
C SER A 102 12.74 -1.03 -15.50
N GLU A 103 13.71 -1.14 -16.40
CA GLU A 103 15.14 -1.12 -16.04
C GLU A 103 15.66 0.30 -15.78
N GLN A 104 14.95 1.31 -16.30
CA GLN A 104 15.27 2.71 -16.05
C GLN A 104 14.68 3.16 -14.72
N ARG A 105 15.27 4.20 -14.14
CA ARG A 105 14.73 4.82 -12.93
C ARG A 105 13.30 5.27 -13.17
N CYS A 106 12.39 4.90 -12.26
CA CYS A 106 11.00 5.30 -12.27
C CYS A 106 10.91 6.82 -12.42
N ASN A 107 10.18 7.26 -13.45
CA ASN A 107 10.11 8.66 -13.86
C ASN A 107 8.64 9.10 -14.05
N PRO A 108 7.87 9.23 -12.96
CA PRO A 108 6.43 9.47 -13.00
C PRO A 108 6.09 10.78 -13.72
N PHE A 109 5.00 10.76 -14.49
CA PHE A 109 4.45 11.89 -15.25
C PHE A 109 5.36 12.49 -16.31
N SER A 110 6.57 11.94 -16.52
CA SER A 110 7.45 12.35 -17.60
C SER A 110 6.95 11.88 -18.96
N ALA A 111 7.31 12.62 -20.02
CA ALA A 111 7.20 12.16 -21.39
C ALA A 111 8.04 10.89 -21.64
N ASN A 112 9.10 10.68 -20.84
CA ASN A 112 10.01 9.54 -20.94
C ASN A 112 9.69 8.43 -19.91
N ARG A 113 8.48 8.40 -19.35
CA ARG A 113 8.08 7.37 -18.38
C ARG A 113 7.97 6.01 -19.07
N ASN A 114 8.53 4.96 -18.46
CA ASN A 114 8.58 3.64 -19.08
C ASN A 114 8.40 2.51 -18.05
N GLY A 115 7.49 2.70 -17.09
CA GLY A 115 7.21 1.72 -16.04
C GLY A 115 7.96 1.96 -14.74
N ILE A 116 7.83 0.99 -13.85
CA ILE A 116 8.13 1.11 -12.42
C ILE A 116 9.34 0.28 -12.02
N ASN A 117 10.04 0.68 -10.96
CA ASN A 117 10.97 -0.21 -10.26
C ASN A 117 10.25 -0.80 -9.03
N ILE A 118 10.42 -2.09 -8.77
CA ILE A 118 9.84 -2.74 -7.58
C ILE A 118 10.79 -2.53 -6.39
N GLY A 119 10.22 -2.25 -5.24
CA GLY A 119 10.95 -2.10 -3.98
C GLY A 119 10.41 -3.02 -2.91
N GLU A 120 11.05 -3.00 -1.75
CA GLU A 120 10.59 -3.62 -0.51
C GLU A 120 10.55 -2.57 0.58
N ALA A 121 9.68 -2.78 1.57
CA ALA A 121 9.62 -1.94 2.76
C ALA A 121 8.86 -2.64 3.88
N ALA A 122 9.18 -2.26 5.11
CA ALA A 122 8.35 -2.49 6.28
C ALA A 122 8.13 -1.14 6.96
N VAL A 123 6.89 -0.72 7.11
CA VAL A 123 6.51 0.55 7.74
C VAL A 123 5.40 0.28 8.74
N LEU A 124 5.58 0.78 9.96
CA LEU A 124 4.60 0.67 11.04
C LEU A 124 4.39 2.04 11.70
N PHE A 125 3.14 2.28 12.09
CA PHE A 125 2.68 3.45 12.82
C PHE A 125 1.91 3.00 14.05
N LEU A 126 2.12 3.71 15.16
CA LEU A 126 1.23 3.65 16.31
C LEU A 126 0.19 4.77 16.16
N MET A 127 -1.08 4.40 16.00
CA MET A 127 -2.19 5.35 15.89
C MET A 127 -3.02 5.33 17.17
N SER A 128 -3.35 6.51 17.70
CA SER A 128 -4.30 6.67 18.80
C SER A 128 -5.07 7.99 18.65
N LYS A 129 -6.10 8.22 19.48
CA LYS A 129 -6.90 9.46 19.43
C LYS A 129 -6.17 10.69 19.98
N SER A 130 -5.15 10.49 20.80
CA SER A 130 -4.36 11.55 21.42
C SER A 130 -2.94 11.51 20.88
N ALA A 131 -2.32 12.68 20.70
CA ALA A 131 -0.88 12.70 20.47
C ALA A 131 -0.17 12.14 21.72
N GLY A 132 0.83 11.28 21.50
CA GLY A 132 1.75 10.88 22.57
C GLY A 132 2.79 11.98 22.84
N ASP A 133 3.77 11.67 23.69
CA ASP A 133 4.88 12.57 23.96
C ASP A 133 5.81 12.65 22.75
N GLY A 134 5.69 13.72 21.95
CA GLY A 134 6.57 14.01 20.82
C GLY A 134 5.86 14.57 19.58
N PRO A 135 6.61 14.76 18.47
CA PRO A 135 6.03 15.17 17.20
C PRO A 135 5.03 14.12 16.71
N ALA A 136 3.80 14.54 16.45
CA ALA A 136 2.74 13.67 15.95
C ALA A 136 2.19 14.21 14.63
N ILE A 137 1.71 13.31 13.79
CA ILE A 137 0.99 13.62 12.55
C ILE A 137 -0.43 13.09 12.71
N ALA A 138 -1.42 13.91 12.34
CA ALA A 138 -2.82 13.54 12.42
C ALA A 138 -3.33 13.01 11.07
N LEU A 139 -3.99 11.86 11.08
CA LEU A 139 -4.80 11.39 9.96
C LEU A 139 -6.18 12.06 10.04
N LEU A 140 -6.37 13.17 9.33
CA LEU A 140 -7.60 13.96 9.38
C LEU A 140 -8.76 13.34 8.60
N GLY A 141 -8.45 12.62 7.52
CA GLY A 141 -9.47 12.00 6.68
C GLY A 141 -8.87 11.01 5.69
N SER A 142 -9.70 10.05 5.30
CA SER A 142 -9.32 8.98 4.39
C SER A 142 -10.50 8.63 3.50
N GLY A 143 -10.23 8.22 2.27
CA GLY A 143 -11.26 7.89 1.29
C GLY A 143 -10.84 6.73 0.41
N ALA A 144 -11.82 5.89 0.06
CA ALA A 144 -11.61 4.78 -0.86
C ALA A 144 -12.78 4.64 -1.84
N SER A 145 -12.47 4.09 -3.00
CA SER A 145 -13.39 3.78 -4.09
C SER A 145 -12.99 2.45 -4.74
N SER A 146 -13.73 2.04 -5.76
CA SER A 146 -13.39 0.93 -6.65
C SER A 146 -13.82 1.32 -8.06
N ASP A 147 -12.94 1.07 -9.02
CA ASP A 147 -13.18 1.44 -10.42
C ASP A 147 -14.23 0.55 -11.08
N ALA A 148 -14.31 -0.73 -10.68
CA ALA A 148 -15.15 -1.77 -11.27
C ALA A 148 -15.10 -1.79 -12.82
N HIS A 149 -13.94 -1.43 -13.38
CA HIS A 149 -13.76 -1.17 -14.81
C HIS A 149 -13.08 -2.32 -15.54
N HIS A 150 -11.88 -2.70 -15.09
CA HIS A 150 -11.09 -3.76 -15.67
C HIS A 150 -10.28 -4.46 -14.57
N ILE A 151 -9.88 -5.72 -14.81
CA ILE A 151 -9.15 -6.52 -13.83
C ILE A 151 -7.73 -5.99 -13.55
N SER A 152 -7.10 -5.38 -14.56
CA SER A 152 -5.69 -4.95 -14.50
C SER A 152 -5.41 -3.53 -15.00
N ALA A 153 -6.43 -2.84 -15.53
CA ALA A 153 -6.27 -1.50 -16.08
C ALA A 153 -7.11 -0.51 -15.24
N PRO A 154 -6.58 0.68 -14.93
CA PRO A 154 -7.34 1.66 -14.19
C PRO A 154 -8.50 2.19 -15.06
N GLU A 155 -9.52 2.72 -14.41
CA GLU A 155 -10.55 3.46 -15.14
C GLU A 155 -9.93 4.72 -15.79
N PRO A 156 -10.00 4.88 -17.13
CA PRO A 156 -9.19 5.87 -17.84
C PRO A 156 -9.46 7.33 -17.48
N THR A 157 -10.67 7.66 -17.01
CA THR A 157 -11.01 9.04 -16.64
C THR A 157 -10.55 9.42 -15.23
N GLY A 158 -10.02 8.47 -14.46
CA GLY A 158 -9.58 8.69 -13.09
C GLY A 158 -10.73 8.93 -12.12
N ARG A 159 -11.97 8.55 -12.48
CA ARG A 159 -13.18 8.81 -11.69
C ARG A 159 -13.09 8.19 -10.30
N GLY A 160 -12.54 6.98 -10.20
CA GLY A 160 -12.35 6.32 -8.91
C GLY A 160 -11.34 7.06 -8.02
N ALA A 161 -10.19 7.43 -8.56
CA ALA A 161 -9.19 8.22 -7.84
C ALA A 161 -9.76 9.56 -7.36
N LEU A 162 -10.46 10.29 -8.23
CA LEU A 162 -11.15 11.54 -7.89
C LEU A 162 -12.17 11.33 -6.76
N GLN A 163 -12.97 10.27 -6.83
CA GLN A 163 -13.95 9.96 -5.78
C GLN A 163 -13.27 9.65 -4.44
N ALA A 164 -12.17 8.88 -4.43
CA ALA A 164 -11.42 8.57 -3.23
C ALA A 164 -10.84 9.85 -2.59
N MET A 165 -10.22 10.72 -3.38
CA MET A 165 -9.69 12.00 -2.89
C MET A 165 -10.79 12.92 -2.35
N ARG A 166 -11.94 13.03 -3.03
CA ARG A 166 -13.11 13.80 -2.55
C ARG A 166 -13.64 13.28 -1.22
N LYS A 167 -13.73 11.95 -1.05
CA LYS A 167 -14.13 11.34 0.23
C LYS A 167 -13.14 11.65 1.35
N ALA A 168 -11.84 11.60 1.07
CA ALA A 168 -10.80 11.94 2.05
C ALA A 168 -10.91 13.39 2.52
N LEU A 169 -11.02 14.34 1.57
CA LEU A 169 -11.22 15.77 1.86
C LEU A 169 -12.51 16.02 2.64
N SER A 170 -13.62 15.40 2.22
CA SER A 170 -14.90 15.53 2.91
C SER A 170 -14.84 15.01 4.35
N ARG A 171 -14.17 13.87 4.59
CA ARG A 171 -13.98 13.31 5.94
C ARG A 171 -13.05 14.18 6.80
N ALA A 172 -12.05 14.82 6.18
CA ALA A 172 -11.17 15.78 6.84
C ALA A 172 -11.81 17.17 7.05
N ALA A 173 -12.99 17.43 6.48
CA ALA A 173 -13.61 18.75 6.40
C ALA A 173 -12.69 19.83 5.79
N LEU A 174 -11.91 19.45 4.77
CA LEU A 174 -10.97 20.33 4.06
C LEU A 174 -11.41 20.59 2.62
N GLN A 175 -11.05 21.76 2.11
CA GLN A 175 -11.14 22.13 0.71
C GLN A 175 -9.83 21.80 -0.03
N PRO A 176 -9.86 21.52 -1.35
CA PRO A 176 -8.65 21.26 -2.14
C PRO A 176 -7.57 22.35 -2.00
N SER A 177 -7.99 23.63 -1.95
CA SER A 177 -7.08 24.79 -1.77
C SER A 177 -6.27 24.79 -0.46
N GLN A 178 -6.66 23.97 0.52
CA GLN A 178 -5.96 23.86 1.81
C GLN A 178 -4.85 22.79 1.78
N ILE A 179 -4.70 22.06 0.68
CA ILE A 179 -3.67 21.03 0.52
C ILE A 179 -2.40 21.68 -0.02
N GLY A 180 -1.35 21.72 0.82
CA GLY A 180 -0.06 22.30 0.42
C GLY A 180 0.81 21.39 -0.44
N TYR A 181 0.57 20.07 -0.39
CA TYR A 181 1.37 19.09 -1.12
C TYR A 181 0.57 17.79 -1.34
N LEU A 182 0.78 17.16 -2.49
CA LEU A 182 0.22 15.86 -2.83
C LEU A 182 1.33 14.85 -3.16
N ASN A 183 1.42 13.78 -2.36
CA ASN A 183 2.24 12.62 -2.70
C ASN A 183 1.44 11.70 -3.62
N LEU A 184 1.86 11.60 -4.88
CA LEU A 184 1.16 10.85 -5.93
C LEU A 184 1.43 9.35 -5.82
N HIS A 185 0.51 8.55 -6.35
CA HIS A 185 0.80 7.17 -6.66
C HIS A 185 1.93 7.11 -7.70
N GLY A 186 1.79 7.74 -8.86
CA GLY A 186 2.88 7.99 -9.81
C GLY A 186 3.75 6.76 -10.10
N THR A 187 3.20 5.77 -10.79
CA THR A 187 3.89 4.50 -11.09
C THR A 187 4.79 4.59 -12.31
N ALA A 188 4.83 5.73 -13.02
CA ALA A 188 5.55 5.90 -14.28
C ALA A 188 5.06 4.98 -15.41
N THR A 189 3.88 4.38 -15.24
CA THR A 189 3.19 3.59 -16.27
C THR A 189 2.25 4.49 -17.06
N GLN A 190 2.09 4.25 -18.35
CA GLN A 190 1.35 5.15 -19.24
C GLN A 190 -0.10 5.40 -18.77
N HIS A 191 -0.85 4.34 -18.47
CA HIS A 191 -2.26 4.43 -18.09
C HIS A 191 -2.50 4.99 -16.69
N ASN A 192 -1.76 4.54 -15.66
CA ASN A 192 -1.96 5.07 -14.31
C ASN A 192 -1.58 6.54 -14.23
N ASP A 193 -0.43 6.96 -14.77
CA ASP A 193 -0.05 8.37 -14.69
C ASP A 193 -1.04 9.25 -15.48
N ALA A 194 -1.58 8.75 -16.61
CA ALA A 194 -2.59 9.47 -17.37
C ALA A 194 -3.89 9.67 -16.56
N MET A 195 -4.49 8.60 -16.04
CA MET A 195 -5.73 8.71 -15.26
C MET A 195 -5.53 9.49 -13.95
N GLU A 196 -4.36 9.37 -13.31
CA GLU A 196 -4.04 10.09 -12.07
C GLU A 196 -3.97 11.58 -12.34
N SER A 197 -3.33 11.98 -13.45
CA SER A 197 -3.22 13.38 -13.83
C SER A 197 -4.58 14.02 -14.11
N LEU A 198 -5.51 13.28 -14.73
CA LEU A 198 -6.89 13.73 -14.95
C LEU A 198 -7.64 13.93 -13.64
N ALA A 199 -7.53 12.96 -12.71
CA ALA A 199 -8.17 13.04 -11.41
C ALA A 199 -7.63 14.22 -10.57
N VAL A 200 -6.31 14.43 -10.58
CA VAL A 200 -5.65 15.52 -9.86
C VAL A 200 -6.04 16.88 -10.45
N SER A 201 -5.98 17.02 -11.77
CA SER A 201 -6.38 18.27 -12.47
C SER A 201 -7.85 18.62 -12.20
N ALA A 202 -8.74 17.62 -12.18
CA ALA A 202 -10.16 17.83 -11.87
C ALA A 202 -10.42 18.24 -10.41
N LEU A 203 -9.53 17.89 -9.47
CA LEU A 203 -9.67 18.22 -8.05
C LEU A 203 -8.97 19.53 -7.67
N PHE A 204 -7.82 19.80 -8.30
CA PHE A 204 -6.95 20.94 -8.04
C PHE A 204 -6.83 21.78 -9.33
N PRO A 205 -7.86 22.55 -9.71
CA PRO A 205 -7.86 23.32 -10.96
C PRO A 205 -6.76 24.40 -10.99
N ASP A 206 -6.37 24.92 -9.83
CA ASP A 206 -5.29 25.90 -9.68
C ASP A 206 -3.91 25.24 -9.50
N GLY A 207 -3.85 23.90 -9.57
CA GLY A 207 -2.66 23.09 -9.32
C GLY A 207 -2.37 22.84 -7.84
N VAL A 208 -1.46 21.89 -7.59
CA VAL A 208 -0.93 21.58 -6.25
C VAL A 208 0.51 21.08 -6.40
N PRO A 209 1.47 21.53 -5.57
CA PRO A 209 2.80 20.94 -5.53
C PRO A 209 2.69 19.43 -5.30
N CYS A 210 3.31 18.65 -6.15
CA CYS A 210 3.19 17.19 -6.08
C CYS A 210 4.46 16.48 -6.55
N SER A 211 4.70 15.30 -5.99
CA SER A 211 5.76 14.39 -6.44
C SER A 211 5.41 12.95 -6.04
N SER A 212 6.27 11.99 -6.40
CA SER A 212 6.15 10.58 -5.98
C SER A 212 7.46 10.15 -5.32
N THR A 213 7.36 9.31 -4.30
CA THR A 213 8.52 8.74 -3.59
C THR A 213 9.14 7.53 -4.29
N LYS A 214 8.46 6.96 -5.29
CA LYS A 214 8.89 5.75 -6.02
C LYS A 214 10.23 5.89 -6.76
N PRO A 215 10.62 7.05 -7.30
CA PRO A 215 11.97 7.24 -7.86
C PRO A 215 13.10 7.08 -6.83
N MET A 216 12.80 7.09 -5.53
CA MET A 216 13.79 6.95 -4.44
C MET A 216 13.72 5.56 -3.79
N THR A 217 12.52 5.01 -3.64
CA THR A 217 12.27 3.80 -2.82
C THR A 217 11.84 2.59 -3.65
N GLY A 218 11.54 2.77 -4.94
CA GLY A 218 10.80 1.80 -5.72
C GLY A 218 9.34 1.71 -5.28
N HIS A 219 8.62 0.75 -5.86
CA HIS A 219 7.25 0.46 -5.50
C HIS A 219 7.19 -0.70 -4.52
N SER A 220 7.09 -0.38 -3.22
CA SER A 220 7.04 -1.35 -2.12
C SER A 220 5.67 -2.01 -1.94
N LEU A 221 4.96 -2.25 -3.04
CA LEU A 221 3.69 -2.99 -3.10
C LEU A 221 2.66 -2.52 -2.06
N GLY A 222 2.27 -3.37 -1.11
CA GLY A 222 1.30 -3.07 -0.08
C GLY A 222 1.83 -2.24 1.08
N ALA A 223 3.11 -1.88 1.11
CA ALA A 223 3.74 -0.97 2.08
C ALA A 223 3.88 0.48 1.57
N ILE A 224 3.21 0.84 0.47
CA ILE A 224 3.49 2.08 -0.28
C ILE A 224 2.69 3.32 0.11
N GLY A 225 1.49 3.10 0.64
CA GLY A 225 0.55 4.17 1.02
C GLY A 225 0.64 4.56 2.48
#